data_AF-A0A0G0LR01-F1
#
_entry.id   AF-A0A0G0LR01-F1
#
_cell.length_a   1.000
_cell.length_b   1.000
_cell.length_c   1.000
_cell.angle_alpha   90.00
_cell.angle_beta   90.00
_cell.angle_gamma   90.00
#
_symmetry.space_group_name_H-M   'P 1'
#
loop_
_entity.id
_entity.type
_entity.pdbx_description
1 polymer ?
#
loop_
_entity_poly.entity_id
_entity_poly.type
_entity_poly.pdbx_seq_one_letter_code
_entity_poly.pdbx_strand_id
1 'polypeptide(L)'
;MIDQAQTALGNAIKSISLIAESNPQIQSSPLVSNLMNELRDTSDKVMYARRTLIDLSADFNIKISTIPGVWIAPLMGFTAQKGLDTPVSGEFLEVSQSDTSTPKVNLN
;
A
#
# COMPACT_ATOMS: atom_id res chain seq x y z
N MET A 1 -8.10 -6.49 -5.75
CA MET A 1 -7.20 -7.62 -6.08
C MET A 1 -5.77 -7.36 -5.62
N ILE A 2 -5.12 -6.27 -6.04
CA ILE A 2 -3.74 -5.93 -5.59
C ILE A 2 -3.66 -5.74 -4.07
N ASP A 3 -4.61 -5.02 -3.47
CA ASP A 3 -4.64 -4.82 -2.00
C ASP A 3 -4.78 -6.12 -1.22
N GLN A 4 -5.63 -7.04 -1.69
CA GLN A 4 -5.80 -8.35 -1.07
C GLN A 4 -4.51 -9.18 -1.16
N ALA A 5 -3.80 -9.12 -2.30
CA ALA A 5 -2.52 -9.79 -2.46
C ALA A 5 -1.45 -9.20 -1.52
N GLN A 6 -1.40 -7.88 -1.38
CA GLN A 6 -0.48 -7.22 -0.43
C GLN A 6 -0.80 -7.61 1.02
N THR A 7 -2.08 -7.63 1.42
CA THR A 7 -2.49 -8.04 2.76
C THR A 7 -2.16 -9.51 3.03
N ALA A 8 -2.46 -10.40 2.09
CA ALA A 8 -2.15 -11.83 2.22
C ALA A 8 -0.64 -12.08 2.35
N LEU A 9 0.16 -11.39 1.53
CA LEU A 9 1.62 -11.48 1.59
C LEU A 9 2.18 -10.94 2.92
N GLY A 10 1.69 -9.79 3.39
CA GLY A 10 2.10 -9.23 4.69
C GLY A 10 1.74 -10.16 5.85
N ASN A 11 0.59 -10.83 5.80
CA ASN A 11 0.20 -11.82 6.81
C ASN A 11 1.09 -13.07 6.75
N ALA A 12 1.41 -13.56 5.55
CA ALA A 12 2.30 -14.71 5.37
C ALA A 12 3.71 -14.43 5.92
N ILE A 13 4.28 -13.26 5.61
CA ILE A 13 5.59 -12.85 6.13
C ILE A 13 5.57 -12.81 7.66
N LYS A 14 4.54 -12.20 8.28
CA LYS A 14 4.38 -12.17 9.74
C LYS A 14 4.34 -13.56 10.36
N SER A 15 3.56 -14.48 9.77
CA SER A 15 3.48 -15.86 10.24
C SER A 15 4.83 -16.56 10.19
N ILE A 16 5.60 -16.38 9.11
CA ILE A 16 6.93 -16.99 9.00
C ILE A 16 7.92 -16.34 9.98
N SER A 17 7.84 -15.02 10.18
CA SER A 17 8.68 -14.31 11.18
C SER A 17 8.46 -14.85 12.61
N LEU A 18 7.21 -15.13 13.00
CA LEU A 18 6.91 -15.72 14.32
C LEU A 18 7.50 -17.14 14.48
N ILE A 19 7.47 -17.93 13.40
CA ILE A 19 8.07 -19.28 13.40
C ILE A 19 9.60 -19.19 13.45
N ALA A 20 10.19 -18.22 12.76
CA ALA A 20 11.64 -17.99 12.78
C ALA A 20 12.14 -17.50 14.14
N GLU A 21 11.40 -16.60 14.80
CA GLU A 21 11.73 -16.12 16.15
C GLU A 21 11.66 -17.22 17.21
N SER A 22 10.66 -18.11 17.10
CA SER A 22 10.56 -19.28 17.99
C SER A 22 11.58 -20.39 17.68
N ASN A 23 12.26 -20.35 16.53
CA ASN A 23 13.19 -21.40 16.08
C ASN A 23 14.46 -20.80 15.41
N PRO A 24 15.50 -20.44 16.18
CA PRO A 24 16.74 -19.82 15.68
C PRO A 24 17.47 -20.66 14.60
N GLN A 25 17.34 -21.98 14.67
CA GLN A 25 17.88 -22.92 13.68
C GLN A 25 17.25 -22.78 12.28
N ILE A 26 15.98 -22.37 12.21
CA ILE A 26 15.24 -22.16 10.95
C ILE A 26 15.57 -20.78 10.39
N GLN A 27 15.77 -19.78 11.25
CA GLN A 27 16.15 -18.43 10.85
C GLN A 27 17.52 -18.38 10.14
N SER A 28 18.49 -19.17 10.59
CA SER A 28 19.82 -19.26 9.97
C SER A 28 19.87 -20.18 8.75
N SER A 29 18.76 -20.85 8.41
CA SER A 29 18.70 -21.73 7.24
C SER A 29 18.78 -20.92 5.94
N PRO A 30 19.70 -21.27 5.02
CA PRO A 30 19.84 -20.57 3.74
C PRO A 30 18.56 -20.66 2.88
N LEU A 31 17.78 -21.74 3.03
CA LEU A 31 16.50 -21.92 2.32
C LEU A 31 15.46 -20.89 2.76
N VAL A 32 15.37 -20.62 4.07
CA VAL A 32 14.41 -19.66 4.64
C VAL A 32 14.82 -18.22 4.33
N SER A 33 16.12 -17.93 4.41
CA SER A 33 16.68 -16.64 3.99
C SER A 33 16.36 -16.33 2.52
N ASN A 34 16.54 -17.30 1.61
CA ASN A 34 16.20 -17.14 0.21
C ASN A 34 14.70 -16.91 -0.02
N LEU A 35 13.84 -17.70 0.64
CA LEU A 35 12.39 -17.50 0.56
C LEU A 35 11.98 -16.11 1.04
N MET A 36 12.56 -15.62 2.14
CA MET A 36 12.30 -14.28 2.65
C MET A 36 12.70 -13.18 1.66
N ASN A 37 13.83 -13.35 0.99
CA ASN A 37 14.27 -12.44 -0.07
C ASN A 37 13.29 -12.44 -1.26
N GLU A 38 12.84 -13.62 -1.71
CA GLU A 38 11.85 -13.71 -2.79
C GLU A 38 10.48 -13.13 -2.42
N LEU A 39 10.03 -13.34 -1.18
CA LEU A 39 8.77 -12.76 -0.67
C LEU A 39 8.87 -11.24 -0.57
N ARG A 40 10.02 -10.71 -0.13
CA ARG A 40 10.31 -9.28 -0.12
C ARG A 40 10.29 -8.71 -1.54
N ASP A 41 11.00 -9.33 -2.48
CA ASP A 41 11.03 -8.89 -3.88
C ASP A 41 9.63 -8.93 -4.51
N THR A 42 8.82 -9.93 -4.15
CA THR A 42 7.42 -10.02 -4.58
C THR A 42 6.59 -8.89 -3.99
N SER A 43 6.79 -8.56 -2.70
CA SER A 43 6.14 -7.43 -2.05
C SER A 43 6.47 -6.12 -2.76
N ASP A 44 7.74 -5.89 -3.08
CA ASP A 44 8.20 -4.69 -3.77
C ASP A 44 7.55 -4.57 -5.16
N LYS A 45 7.43 -5.69 -5.90
CA LYS A 45 6.72 -5.72 -7.19
C LYS A 45 5.23 -5.44 -7.05
N VAL A 46 4.57 -6.00 -6.05
CA VAL A 46 3.14 -5.74 -5.77
C VAL A 46 2.93 -4.26 -5.42
N MET A 47 3.82 -3.67 -4.61
CA MET A 47 3.77 -2.25 -4.26
C MET A 47 3.98 -1.36 -5.49
N TYR A 48 4.93 -1.71 -6.35
CA TYR A 48 5.13 -1.01 -7.61
C TYR A 48 3.87 -1.08 -8.49
N ALA A 49 3.31 -2.27 -8.71
CA ALA A 49 2.08 -2.45 -9.48
C ALA A 49 0.90 -1.66 -8.91
N ARG A 50 0.79 -1.60 -7.57
CA ARG A 50 -0.20 -0.78 -6.86
C ARG A 50 -0.06 0.69 -7.24
N ARG A 51 1.15 1.24 -7.10
CA ARG A 51 1.46 2.64 -7.44
C ARG A 51 1.23 2.92 -8.92
N THR A 52 1.72 2.06 -9.81
CA THR A 52 1.53 2.19 -11.25
C THR A 52 0.06 2.27 -11.61
N LEU A 53 -0.81 1.42 -11.04
CA LEU A 53 -2.24 1.47 -11.30
C LEU A 53 -2.89 2.77 -10.82
N ILE A 54 -2.48 3.27 -9.65
CA ILE A 54 -2.90 4.59 -9.15
C ILE A 54 -2.48 5.68 -10.13
N ASP A 55 -1.20 5.75 -10.48
CA ASP A 55 -0.62 6.78 -11.35
C ASP A 55 -1.29 6.77 -12.74
N LEU A 56 -1.48 5.59 -13.35
CA LEU A 56 -2.14 5.47 -14.65
C LEU A 56 -3.60 5.90 -14.60
N SER A 57 -4.34 5.50 -13.55
CA SER A 57 -5.74 5.90 -13.41
C SER A 57 -5.91 7.41 -13.22
N ALA A 58 -5.00 8.02 -12.45
CA ALA A 58 -4.97 9.46 -12.24
C ALA A 58 -4.60 10.20 -13.52
N ASP A 59 -3.53 9.80 -14.21
CA ASP A 59 -3.08 10.42 -15.46
C ASP A 59 -4.15 10.29 -16.55
N PHE A 60 -4.79 9.12 -16.68
CA PHE A 60 -5.91 8.92 -17.60
C PHE A 60 -7.06 9.91 -17.29
N ASN A 61 -7.46 10.02 -16.03
CA ASN A 61 -8.52 10.94 -15.62
C ASN A 61 -8.16 12.41 -15.88
N ILE A 62 -6.89 12.79 -15.63
CA ILE A 62 -6.39 14.13 -15.94
C ILE A 62 -6.47 14.40 -17.45
N LYS A 63 -6.04 13.44 -18.29
CA LYS A 63 -6.06 13.60 -19.76
C LYS A 63 -7.46 13.77 -20.30
N ILE A 64 -8.44 12.99 -19.84
CA ILE A 64 -9.85 13.14 -20.30
C ILE A 64 -10.51 14.40 -19.72
N SER A 65 -10.03 14.92 -18.58
CA SER A 65 -10.54 16.12 -17.92
C SER A 65 -9.84 17.42 -18.33
N THR A 66 -8.84 17.36 -19.21
CA THR A 66 -8.09 18.53 -19.71
C THR A 66 -8.35 18.73 -21.21
N ILE A 67 -8.27 19.96 -21.72
CA ILE A 67 -8.41 20.24 -23.15
C ILE A 67 -7.19 19.69 -23.92
N PRO A 68 -7.36 18.97 -25.06
CA PRO A 68 -8.61 18.74 -25.81
C PRO A 68 -9.39 17.49 -25.40
N GLY A 69 -8.91 16.72 -24.42
CA GLY A 69 -9.53 15.50 -23.92
C GLY A 69 -10.98 15.68 -23.50
N VAL A 70 -11.37 16.79 -22.88
CA VAL A 70 -12.77 17.08 -22.52
C VAL A 70 -13.71 17.09 -23.72
N TRP A 71 -13.22 17.48 -24.90
CA TRP A 71 -14.02 17.55 -26.13
C TRP A 71 -14.09 16.20 -26.85
N ILE A 72 -13.00 15.45 -26.84
CA ILE A 72 -12.86 14.21 -27.61
C ILE A 72 -13.29 12.99 -26.80
N ALA A 73 -13.09 12.99 -25.47
CA ALA A 73 -13.38 11.86 -24.60
C ALA A 73 -14.85 11.41 -24.67
N PRO A 74 -15.88 12.29 -24.61
CA PRO A 74 -17.28 11.87 -24.75
C PRO A 74 -17.60 11.30 -26.13
N LEU A 75 -16.97 11.83 -27.19
CA LEU A 75 -17.17 11.38 -28.58
C LEU A 75 -16.57 9.99 -28.83
N MET A 76 -15.49 9.65 -28.12
CA MET A 76 -14.80 8.36 -28.19
C MET A 76 -15.27 7.37 -27.12
N GLY A 77 -16.22 7.75 -26.25
CA GLY A 77 -16.74 6.91 -25.18
C GLY A 77 -15.78 6.71 -23.99
N PHE A 78 -14.76 7.56 -23.83
CA PHE A 78 -13.85 7.49 -22.69
C PHE A 78 -14.51 8.09 -21.43
N THR A 79 -14.65 7.28 -20.39
CA THR A 79 -15.21 7.67 -19.09
C THR A 79 -14.15 7.59 -18.00
N ALA A 80 -14.26 8.41 -16.95
CA ALA A 80 -13.32 8.39 -15.83
C ALA A 80 -13.18 6.99 -15.21
N GLN A 81 -11.94 6.57 -15.01
CA GLN A 81 -11.60 5.30 -14.40
C GLN A 81 -11.57 5.48 -12.88
N LYS A 82 -12.26 4.60 -12.14
CA LYS A 82 -12.07 4.56 -10.68
C LYS A 82 -10.64 4.08 -10.40
N GLY A 83 -9.80 4.96 -9.88
CA GLY A 83 -8.46 4.61 -9.41
C GLY A 83 -8.49 3.71 -8.19
N LEU A 84 -7.34 3.18 -7.79
CA LEU A 84 -7.25 2.48 -6.53
C LEU A 84 -7.39 3.48 -5.38
N ASP A 85 -8.23 3.14 -4.40
CA ASP A 85 -8.48 3.97 -3.23
C ASP A 85 -7.15 4.09 -2.45
N THR A 86 -6.46 5.22 -2.62
CA THR A 86 -5.36 5.60 -1.75
C THR A 86 -5.95 6.19 -0.48
N PRO A 87 -5.44 5.84 0.72
CA PRO A 87 -5.77 6.56 1.94
C PRO A 87 -5.09 7.94 1.90
N VAL A 88 -5.56 8.83 1.02
CA VAL A 88 -5.24 10.26 1.02
C VAL A 88 -6.22 11.05 1.91
N SER A 89 -7.20 10.35 2.48
CA SER A 89 -8.24 10.88 3.36
C SER A 89 -8.65 9.75 4.31
N GLY A 90 -8.28 9.88 5.59
CA GLY A 90 -8.60 8.91 6.63
C GLY A 90 -8.07 9.38 7.98
N GLU A 91 -8.57 8.78 9.06
CA GLU A 91 -8.28 9.07 10.48
C GLU A 91 -6.79 9.26 10.81
N PHE A 92 -5.87 8.67 10.03
CA PHE A 92 -4.42 8.87 10.13
C PHE A 92 -3.95 10.32 9.89
N LEU A 93 -4.72 11.12 9.14
CA LEU A 93 -4.45 12.55 8.91
C LEU A 93 -5.17 13.45 9.94
N GLU A 94 -6.08 12.89 10.72
CA GLU A 94 -6.76 13.60 11.79
C GLU A 94 -5.96 13.45 13.08
N VAL A 95 -5.31 14.54 13.51
CA VAL A 95 -4.77 14.62 14.86
C VAL A 95 -5.95 14.65 15.83
N SER A 96 -6.15 13.56 16.57
CA SER A 96 -7.18 13.50 17.60
C SER A 96 -6.85 14.48 18.73
N GLN A 97 -7.85 15.12 19.35
CA GLN A 97 -7.61 16.07 20.46
C GLN A 97 -6.88 15.41 21.67
N SER A 98 -6.89 14.07 21.76
CA SER A 98 -6.10 13.31 22.73
C SER A 98 -4.60 13.42 22.50
N ASP A 99 -4.13 13.56 21.26
CA ASP A 99 -2.71 13.65 20.91
C ASP A 99 -2.11 15.04 21.22
N THR A 100 -2.97 16.05 21.45
CA THR A 100 -2.56 17.43 21.79
C THR A 100 -2.58 17.70 23.30
N SER A 101 -2.95 16.72 24.14
CA SER A 101 -2.91 16.91 25.59
C SER A 101 -1.51 16.68 26.15
N THR A 102 -0.93 17.72 26.73
CA THR A 102 0.36 17.68 27.42
C THR A 102 0.33 16.66 28.55
N PRO A 103 1.30 15.73 28.63
CA PRO A 103 1.39 14.82 29.76
C PRO A 103 1.65 15.63 31.02
N LYS A 104 0.67 15.68 31.94
CA LYS A 104 0.86 16.26 33.27
C LYS A 104 1.80 15.35 34.05
N VAL A 105 3.07 15.71 34.09
CA VAL A 105 4.05 15.08 34.97
C VAL A 105 3.70 15.48 36.40
N ASN A 106 3.07 14.57 37.14
CA ASN A 106 2.90 14.73 38.58
C ASN A 106 4.24 14.41 39.25
N LEU A 107 4.90 15.45 39.74
CA LEU A 107 6.03 15.33 40.65
C LEU A 107 5.47 15.25 42.07
N ASN A 108 5.47 14.06 42.65
CA ASN A 108 5.43 13.83 44.10
C ASN A 108 6.66 13.05 44.50
#